data_AF-A0A971L8D8-F1
#
_entry.id   AF-A0A971L8D8-F1
#
_cell.length_a   1.000
_cell.length_b   1.000
_cell.length_c   1.000
_cell.angle_alpha   90.00
_cell.angle_beta   90.00
_cell.angle_gamma   90.00
#
_symmetry.space_group_name_H-M   'P 1'
#
loop_
_entity.id
_entity.type
_entity.pdbx_description
1 polymer ?
#
loop_
_entity_poly.entity_id
_entity_poly.type
_entity_poly.pdbx_seq_one_letter_code
_entity_poly.pdbx_strand_id
1 'polypeptide(L)' 'MSESSDACLRCGASLSFIERFGLENAVDVPGRGSLCPNCYRELSLEEYDSYFKA' A
#
# COMPACT_ATOMS: atom_id res chain seq x y z
N MET A 1 -19.02 -6.60 -6.01
CA MET A 1 -17.64 -6.66 -6.55
C MET A 1 -16.77 -6.11 -5.45
N SER A 2 -15.79 -6.86 -4.96
CA SER A 2 -14.90 -6.39 -3.90
C SER A 2 -14.17 -5.17 -4.42
N GLU A 3 -14.57 -4.00 -3.93
CA GLU A 3 -13.95 -2.71 -4.21
C GLU A 3 -12.63 -2.68 -3.44
N SER A 4 -11.67 -3.50 -3.89
CA SER A 4 -10.31 -3.48 -3.37
C SER A 4 -9.81 -2.07 -3.60
N SER A 5 -9.63 -1.33 -2.50
CA SER A 5 -9.19 0.05 -2.47
C SER A 5 -7.98 0.23 -3.38
N ASP A 6 -8.23 0.68 -4.62
CA ASP A 6 -7.22 0.96 -5.65
C ASP A 6 -6.39 2.21 -5.30
N ALA A 7 -6.37 2.62 -4.04
CA ALA A 7 -5.70 3.79 -3.55
C ALA A 7 -4.79 3.40 -2.39
N CYS A 8 -3.58 3.93 -2.43
CA CYS A 8 -2.63 3.77 -1.34
C CYS A 8 -3.20 4.31 -0.03
N LEU A 9 -3.16 3.51 1.03
CA LEU A 9 -3.64 3.91 2.35
C LEU A 9 -2.95 5.16 2.92
N ARG A 10 -1.70 5.44 2.53
CA ARG A 10 -0.91 6.56 3.06
C ARG A 10 -1.08 7.85 2.25
N CYS A 11 -0.94 7.77 0.93
CA CYS A 11 -0.91 8.96 0.05
C CYS A 11 -2.12 9.08 -0.87
N GLY A 12 -3.02 8.09 -0.90
CA GLY A 12 -4.18 8.07 -1.78
C GLY A 12 -3.87 7.87 -3.26
N ALA A 13 -2.62 7.64 -3.64
CA ALA A 13 -2.24 7.43 -5.04
C ALA A 13 -2.83 6.12 -5.59
N SER A 14 -3.24 6.13 -6.86
CA SER A 14 -3.83 4.97 -7.52
C SER A 14 -2.82 3.83 -7.68
N LEU A 15 -3.09 2.70 -7.05
CA LEU A 15 -2.20 1.53 -7.06
C LEU A 15 -2.16 0.90 -8.45
N SER A 16 -3.30 0.75 -9.13
CA SER A 16 -3.35 0.32 -10.53
C SER A 16 -2.48 1.15 -11.47
N PHE A 17 -2.35 2.46 -11.21
CA PHE A 17 -1.46 3.31 -12.00
C PHE A 17 0.00 2.98 -11.67
N ILE A 18 0.35 2.91 -10.39
CA ILE A 18 1.72 2.62 -9.96
C ILE A 18 2.17 1.22 -10.41
N GLU A 19 1.31 0.21 -10.37
CA GLU A 19 1.63 -1.15 -10.82
C GLU A 19 1.76 -1.26 -12.35
N ARG A 20 1.05 -0.41 -13.11
CA ARG A 20 1.18 -0.37 -14.58
C ARG A 20 2.44 0.32 -15.06
N PHE A 21 2.94 1.29 -14.31
CA PHE A 21 4.10 2.11 -14.69
C PHE A 21 5.38 1.77 -13.90
N GLY A 22 5.23 1.11 -12.75
CA GLY A 22 6.30 0.69 -11.87
C GLY A 22 6.61 -0.80 -12.02
N LEU A 23 7.87 -1.16 -11.82
CA LEU A 23 8.35 -2.55 -11.80
C LEU A 23 7.94 -3.31 -10.52
N GLU A 24 7.16 -2.68 -9.64
CA GLU A 24 6.88 -3.18 -8.29
C GLU A 24 5.39 -3.11 -7.99
N ASN A 25 4.89 -4.19 -7.38
CA ASN A 25 3.49 -4.33 -7.01
C ASN A 25 3.16 -3.52 -5.75
N ALA A 26 1.88 -3.21 -5.56
CA ALA A 26 1.40 -2.66 -4.30
C ALA A 26 1.57 -3.69 -3.17
N VAL A 27 1.79 -3.20 -1.95
CA VAL A 27 1.95 -4.05 -0.77
C VAL A 27 0.61 -4.15 -0.04
N ASP A 28 0.05 -5.35 0.06
CA ASP A 28 -1.21 -5.57 0.77
C ASP A 28 -1.00 -5.53 2.30
N VAL A 29 -1.84 -4.77 2.98
CA VAL A 29 -1.89 -4.64 4.43
C VAL A 29 -3.14 -5.36 4.95
N PRO A 30 -2.97 -6.49 5.66
CA PRO A 30 -4.09 -7.35 6.03
C PRO A 30 -5.11 -6.60 6.89
N GLY A 31 -6.37 -6.58 6.42
CA GLY A 31 -7.48 -5.95 7.14
C GLY A 31 -7.53 -4.42 7.06
N ARG A 32 -6.62 -3.76 6.33
CA ARG A 32 -6.64 -2.30 6.14
C ARG A 32 -6.78 -1.88 4.67
N GLY A 33 -6.15 -2.57 3.73
CA GLY A 33 -6.09 -2.19 2.32
C GLY A 33 -4.66 -2.36 1.78
N SER A 34 -4.18 -1.49 0.90
CA SER A 34 -2.86 -1.68 0.29
C SER A 34 -2.03 -0.38 0.26
N LEU A 35 -0.71 -0.51 0.29
CA LEU A 35 0.26 0.59 0.26
C LEU A 35 1.02 0.61 -1.06
N CYS A 36 1.33 1.82 -1.51
CA CYS A 36 2.20 2.00 -2.66
C CYS A 36 3.64 1.54 -2.33
N PRO A 37 4.42 1.00 -3.28
CA PRO A 37 5.78 0.53 -3.02
C PRO A 37 6.69 1.64 -2.49
N ASN A 38 6.51 2.88 -2.95
CA ASN A 38 7.26 4.03 -2.42
C ASN A 38 6.91 4.30 -0.95
N CYS A 39 5.62 4.31 -0.65
CA CYS A 39 5.07 4.57 0.68
C CYS A 39 5.52 3.52 1.69
N TYR A 40 5.57 2.26 1.24
CA TYR A 40 6.06 1.11 1.98
C TYR A 40 7.56 1.22 2.29
N ARG A 41 8.37 1.62 1.30
CA ARG A 41 9.83 1.84 1.49
C ARG A 41 10.14 3.00 2.43
N GLU A 42 9.28 4.01 2.46
CA GLU A 42 9.37 5.15 3.36
C GLU A 42 8.73 4.88 4.74
N LEU A 43 8.30 3.65 5.04
CA LEU A 43 7.80 3.34 6.37
C LEU A 43 8.96 3.22 7.36
N SER A 44 8.78 3.86 8.51
CA SER A 44 9.61 3.60 9.69
C SER A 44 9.24 2.26 10.33
N LEU A 45 10.12 1.68 11.15
CA LEU A 45 9.85 0.43 11.88
C LEU A 45 8.56 0.49 12.70
N GLU A 46 8.29 1.62 13.37
CA GLU A 46 7.07 1.84 14.15
C GLU A 46 5.81 1.88 13.27
N GLU A 47 5.89 2.52 12.10
CA GLU A 47 4.77 2.57 11.16
C GLU A 47 4.50 1.17 10.58
N TYR A 48 5.55 0.44 10.21
CA TYR A 48 5.43 -0.94 9.74
C TYR A 48 4.73 -1.83 10.78
N ASP A 49 5.12 -1.73 12.06
CA ASP A 49 4.49 -2.45 13.16
C ASP A 49 2.97 -2.13 13.24
N SER A 50 2.61 -0.84 13.13
CA SER A 50 1.21 -0.39 13.12
C SER A 50 0.38 -0.92 11.94
N TYR A 51 1.00 -1.13 10.78
CA TYR A 51 0.30 -1.68 9.60
C TYR A 51 0.24 -3.21 9.60
N PHE A 52 1.31 -3.91 9.96
CA PHE A 52 1.46 -5.35 9.73
C PHE A 52 1.42 -6.23 10.98
N LYS A 53 1.49 -5.64 12.18
CA LYS A 53 1.62 -6.39 13.43
C LYS A 53 0.50 -6.04 14.41
N ALA A 54 -0.74 -6.20 13.93
CA ALA A 54 -1.92 -6.23 14.77
C ALA A 54 -1.88 -7.43 15.74
#